data_AF-A0A539DRM1-F1
#
_entry.id   AF-A0A539DRM1-F1
#
_cell.length_a   1.000
_cell.length_b   1.000
_cell.length_c   1.000
_cell.angle_alpha   90.00
_cell.angle_beta   90.00
_cell.angle_gamma   90.00
#
_symmetry.space_group_name_H-M   'P 1'
#
loop_
_entity.id
_entity.type
_entity.pdbx_description
1 polymer ?
#
loop_
_entity_poly.entity_id
_entity_poly.type
_entity_poly.pdbx_seq_one_letter_code
_entity_poly.pdbx_strand_id
1 'polypeptide(L)' 'MKYVLVDRYLELVPGEHATAVKNVPLGEDYHAAPCLEPAYPPSLLMETMAQAAGMLIAVTFDFQRKTVFAKIE' A
#
# COMPACT_ATOMS: atom_id res chain seq x y z
N MET A 1 -0.05 -14.66 -5.87
CA MET A 1 0.62 -13.57 -5.15
C MET A 1 -0.45 -12.63 -4.60
N LYS A 2 -1.05 -12.96 -3.46
CA LYS A 2 -1.84 -11.99 -2.67
C LYS A 2 -0.83 -11.18 -1.84
N TYR A 3 -1.10 -9.94 -1.47
CA TYR A 3 -0.35 -9.11 -0.49
C TYR A 3 0.65 -8.04 -0.98
N VAL A 4 0.94 -7.87 -2.28
CA VAL A 4 1.58 -6.62 -2.75
C VAL A 4 0.48 -5.71 -3.29
N LEU A 5 0.26 -4.58 -2.62
CA LEU A 5 -0.81 -3.64 -3.00
C LEU A 5 -0.29 -2.47 -3.82
N VAL A 6 0.94 -2.00 -3.57
CA VAL A 6 1.51 -0.89 -4.34
C VAL A 6 1.93 -1.37 -5.73
N ASP A 7 1.37 -0.80 -6.78
CA ASP A 7 1.70 -1.18 -8.16
C ASP A 7 2.92 -0.44 -8.70
N ARG A 8 3.08 0.84 -8.30
CA ARG A 8 4.20 1.69 -8.76
C ARG A 8 4.50 2.81 -7.77
N TYR A 9 5.78 3.10 -7.56
CA TYR A 9 6.24 4.35 -6.95
C TYR A 9 6.55 5.37 -8.05
N LEU A 10 6.00 6.57 -7.92
CA LEU A 10 6.31 7.73 -8.77
C LEU A 10 7.49 8.50 -8.18
N GLU A 11 7.50 8.65 -6.85
CA GLU A 11 8.57 9.30 -6.09
C GLU A 11 8.87 8.46 -4.84
N LEU A 12 10.16 8.42 -4.48
CA LEU A 12 10.64 7.72 -3.29
C LEU A 12 11.90 8.45 -2.80
N VAL A 13 11.68 9.50 -2.00
CA VAL A 13 12.74 10.38 -1.49
C VAL A 13 13.09 9.94 -0.06
N PRO A 14 14.27 9.32 0.16
CA PRO A 14 14.62 8.74 1.45
C PRO A 14 14.61 9.79 2.58
N GLY A 15 13.95 9.47 3.70
CA GLY A 15 13.82 10.35 4.85
C GLY A 15 12.77 11.46 4.72
N GLU A 16 12.12 11.58 3.56
CA GLU A 16 11.17 12.67 3.27
C GLU A 16 9.77 12.14 2.93
N HIS A 17 9.56 11.65 1.71
CA HIS A 17 8.25 11.21 1.24
C HIS A 17 8.30 10.11 0.17
N ALA A 18 7.15 9.49 -0.04
CA ALA A 18 6.90 8.58 -1.15
C ALA A 18 5.56 8.89 -1.79
N THR A 19 5.50 8.82 -3.11
CA THR A 19 4.26 8.93 -3.89
C THR A 19 4.09 7.65 -4.68
N ALA A 20 2.95 6.98 -4.52
CA ALA A 20 2.71 5.66 -5.08
C ALA A 20 1.31 5.54 -5.69
N VAL A 21 1.15 4.56 -6.59
CA VAL A 21 -0.07 4.27 -7.33
C VAL A 21 -0.56 2.87 -6.97
N LYS A 22 -1.85 2.77 -6.66
CA LYS A 22 -2.64 1.54 -6.60
C LYS A 22 -3.76 1.66 -7.63
N ASN A 23 -3.78 0.76 -8.60
CA ASN A 23 -4.89 0.58 -9.51
C ASN A 23 -5.99 -0.20 -8.80
N VAL A 24 -7.24 0.21 -9.05
CA VAL A 24 -8.44 -0.38 -8.45
C VAL A 24 -9.34 -0.91 -9.57
N PRO A 25 -8.97 -2.02 -10.23
CA PRO A 25 -9.78 -2.58 -11.31
C PRO A 25 -11.05 -3.23 -10.74
N LEU A 26 -12.13 -3.20 -11.52
CA LEU A 26 -13.42 -3.81 -11.14
C LEU A 26 -13.35 -5.34 -10.97
N GLY A 27 -12.29 -5.99 -11.45
CA GLY A 27 -12.08 -7.44 -11.34
C GLY A 27 -11.49 -7.90 -10.00
N GLU A 28 -11.36 -7.01 -9.02
CA GLU A 28 -10.77 -7.33 -7.72
C GLU A 28 -11.74 -8.12 -6.83
N ASP A 29 -11.20 -9.03 -6.00
CA ASP A 29 -11.97 -9.92 -5.11
C ASP A 29 -12.94 -9.13 -4.19
N TYR A 30 -12.54 -7.93 -3.74
CA TYR A 30 -13.35 -7.10 -2.85
C TYR A 30 -14.53 -6.41 -3.54
N HIS A 31 -14.63 -6.49 -4.86
CA HIS A 31 -15.79 -6.07 -5.65
C HIS A 31 -16.75 -7.22 -5.97
N ALA A 32 -16.47 -8.46 -5.51
CA ALA A 32 -17.33 -9.61 -5.78
C ALA A 32 -18.72 -9.53 -5.13
N ALA A 33 -18.92 -8.62 -4.16
CA ALA A 33 -20.22 -8.40 -3.53
C ALA A 33 -21.10 -7.48 -4.40
N PRO A 34 -22.26 -7.94 -4.89
CA PRO A 34 -23.05 -7.27 -5.93
C PRO A 34 -23.78 -5.98 -5.49
N CYS A 35 -23.64 -5.53 -4.24
CA CYS A 35 -24.53 -4.54 -3.63
C CYS A 35 -23.82 -3.30 -3.03
N LEU A 36 -22.51 -3.15 -3.21
CA LEU A 36 -21.77 -1.95 -2.82
C LEU A 36 -21.31 -1.20 -4.07
N GLU A 37 -21.43 0.12 -4.03
CA GLU A 37 -20.79 0.98 -5.02
C GLU A 37 -19.29 0.63 -5.06
N PRO A 38 -18.70 0.38 -6.24
CA PRO A 38 -17.33 -0.11 -6.34
C PRO A 38 -16.37 0.96 -5.81
N ALA A 39 -15.90 0.74 -4.58
CA ALA A 39 -14.94 1.60 -3.90
C ALA A 39 -13.74 0.79 -3.45
N TYR A 40 -12.60 1.46 -3.28
CA TYR A 40 -11.43 0.82 -2.66
C TYR A 40 -11.66 0.71 -1.16
N PRO A 41 -11.62 -0.50 -0.55
CA PRO A 41 -11.90 -0.66 0.87
C PRO A 41 -10.95 0.19 1.74
N PRO A 42 -11.45 0.93 2.74
CA PRO A 42 -10.61 1.75 3.62
C PRO A 42 -9.49 0.97 4.31
N SER A 43 -9.76 -0.29 4.71
CA SER A 43 -8.76 -1.18 5.31
C SER A 43 -7.63 -1.55 4.34
N LEU A 44 -7.95 -1.72 3.05
CA LEU A 44 -6.94 -1.95 2.01
C LEU A 44 -6.18 -0.68 1.67
N LEU A 45 -6.83 0.49 1.71
CA LEU A 45 -6.15 1.78 1.60
C LEU A 45 -5.09 1.95 2.69
N MET A 46 -5.45 1.71 3.95
CA MET A 46 -4.52 1.78 5.07
C MET A 46 -3.35 0.79 4.91
N GLU A 47 -3.63 -0.44 4.51
CA GLU A 47 -2.60 -1.43 4.23
C GLU A 47 -1.67 -1.00 3.08
N THR A 48 -2.23 -0.44 2.00
CA THR A 48 -1.45 0.05 0.84
C THR A 48 -0.52 1.19 1.26
N MET A 49 -1.03 2.12 2.07
CA MET A 49 -0.24 3.22 2.62
C MET A 49 0.86 2.71 3.55
N ALA A 50 0.56 1.73 4.41
CA ALA A 50 1.56 1.11 5.28
C ALA A 50 2.67 0.42 4.46
N GLN A 51 2.33 -0.27 3.39
CA GLN A 51 3.32 -0.86 2.48
C GLN A 51 4.17 0.20 1.77
N ALA A 52 3.55 1.30 1.32
CA ALA A 52 4.26 2.43 0.71
C ALA A 52 5.26 3.08 1.68
N ALA A 53 4.84 3.35 2.91
CA ALA A 53 5.69 3.84 3.98
C ALA A 53 6.79 2.82 4.34
N GLY A 54 6.50 1.52 4.24
CA GLY A 54 7.44 0.42 4.42
C GLY A 54 8.65 0.51 3.53
N MET A 55 8.39 0.69 2.25
CA MET A 55 9.46 0.86 1.29
C MET A 55 10.24 2.15 1.56
N LEU A 56 9.57 3.27 1.86
CA LEU A 56 10.23 4.53 2.19
C LEU A 56 11.20 4.37 3.38
N ILE A 57 10.75 3.78 4.48
CA ILE A 57 11.60 3.55 5.67
C ILE A 57 12.73 2.59 5.33
N ALA A 58 12.45 1.51 4.59
CA ALA A 58 13.47 0.54 4.21
C ALA A 58 14.60 1.20 3.40
N VAL A 59 14.26 2.00 2.39
CA VAL A 59 15.25 2.75 1.58
C VAL A 59 15.95 3.82 2.40
N THR A 60 15.24 4.51 3.31
CA THR A 60 15.83 5.52 4.22
C THR A 60 16.96 4.94 5.07
N PHE A 61 16.87 3.68 5.45
CA PHE A 61 17.90 2.98 6.23
C PHE A 61 18.75 2.02 5.40
N ASP A 62 18.75 2.16 4.07
CA ASP A 62 19.49 1.30 3.12
C ASP A 62 19.29 -0.20 3.41
N PHE A 63 18.06 -0.57 3.75
CA PHE A 63 17.62 -1.93 4.10
C PHE A 63 18.38 -2.57 5.28
N GLN A 64 19.14 -1.79 6.06
CA GLN A 64 19.92 -2.27 7.21
C GLN A 64 19.05 -2.51 8.46
N ARG A 65 17.77 -2.13 8.42
CA ARG A 65 16.82 -2.25 9.53
C ARG A 65 15.60 -3.03 9.08
N LYS A 66 15.10 -3.91 9.95
CA LYS A 66 13.81 -4.56 9.74
C LYS A 66 12.70 -3.53 10.00
N THR A 67 11.96 -3.19 8.95
CA THR A 67 10.78 -2.34 9.05
C THR A 67 9.57 -3.21 9.39
N VAL A 68 8.85 -2.86 10.46
CA VAL A 68 7.60 -3.53 10.86
C VAL A 68 6.59 -2.44 11.17
N PHE A 69 5.36 -2.60 10.68
CA PHE A 69 4.24 -1.72 11.02
C PHE A 69 3.36 -2.42 12.03
N ALA A 70 3.01 -1.70 13.10
CA ALA A 70 1.89 -2.08 13.94
C ALA A 70 0.60 -1.72 13.18
N LYS A 71 -0.21 -2.72 12.86
CA LYS A 71 -1.54 -2.48 12.30
C LYS A 71 -2.46 -2.04 13.44
N ILE A 72 -3.14 -0.93 13.25
CA ILE A 72 -4.17 -0.45 14.18
C ILE A 72 -5.49 -1.07 13.69
N GLU A 73 -6.19 -1.77 14.58
CA GLU A 73 -7.53 -2.32 14.34
C GLU A 73 -8.62 -1.28 14.62
#